data_AF-A0A139IN05-F1
#
_entry.id   AF-A0A139IN05-F1
#
_cell.length_a   1.000
_cell.length_b   1.000
_cell.length_c   1.000
_cell.angle_alpha   90.00
_cell.angle_beta   90.00
_cell.angle_gamma   90.00
#
_symmetry.space_group_name_H-M   'P 1'
#
loop_
_entity.id
_entity.type
_entity.pdbx_description
1 polymer ?
#
loop_
_entity_poly.entity_id
_entity_poly.type
_entity_poly.pdbx_seq_one_letter_code
_entity_poly.pdbx_strand_id
1 'polypeptide(L)'
;MRPKFQFHPTSQAPKPALNATAYDITPHHYHYTHFEQSDTHSTFTMPAYHSVFLDEPKQQLIGNFALLPLRTRTRGPAQQLPALAGVTELDIEPSNESYDPLDEVLSLFRANTFFRNFEIKGPADRVLIYGILYVSEALSKIKPGTSRRDAEKAVMNSALDTNFAIPGDAGFPLNQMFEPPRDRNEAEVLRQYIMQMRQELAVRLLNRVYSDPSGLPSKWWLSFQKRKFMGKAL
;
A
#
# COMPACT_ATOMS: atom_id res chain seq x y z
N MET A 1 55.68 -33.18 5.96
CA MET A 1 54.97 -33.90 7.03
C MET A 1 53.76 -33.06 7.44
N ARG A 2 52.55 -33.50 7.11
CA ARG A 2 51.27 -32.89 7.54
C ARG A 2 50.57 -33.92 8.45
N PRO A 3 50.06 -33.56 9.63
CA PRO A 3 49.35 -34.52 10.48
C PRO A 3 47.99 -34.88 9.87
N LYS A 4 47.73 -36.19 9.75
CA LYS A 4 46.43 -36.76 9.41
C LYS A 4 45.54 -36.73 10.65
N PHE A 5 44.42 -36.01 10.60
CA PHE A 5 43.37 -36.14 11.61
C PHE A 5 42.51 -37.37 11.28
N GLN A 6 42.58 -38.38 12.13
CA GLN A 6 41.68 -39.54 12.13
C GLN A 6 40.41 -39.19 12.91
N PHE A 7 39.25 -39.17 12.25
CA PHE A 7 37.96 -39.12 12.91
C PHE A 7 37.55 -40.54 13.36
N HIS A 8 37.38 -40.72 14.67
CA HIS A 8 36.69 -41.88 15.25
C HIS A 8 35.20 -41.55 15.40
N PRO A 9 34.26 -42.38 14.91
CA PRO A 9 32.85 -42.21 15.20
C PRO A 9 32.48 -43.03 16.44
N THR A 10 32.10 -42.37 17.53
CA THR A 10 31.47 -43.02 18.69
C THR A 10 30.24 -42.25 19.13
N SER A 11 29.06 -42.85 18.91
CA SER A 11 28.02 -43.08 19.93
C SER A 11 26.66 -43.25 19.23
N GLN A 12 26.16 -44.47 19.28
CA GLN A 12 24.87 -44.90 18.74
C GLN A 12 23.73 -44.39 19.62
N ALA A 13 22.71 -43.78 19.02
CA ALA A 13 21.44 -43.50 19.68
C ALA A 13 20.62 -44.81 19.79
N PRO A 14 19.97 -45.10 20.93
CA PRO A 14 19.21 -46.33 21.11
C PRO A 14 17.88 -46.31 20.33
N LYS A 15 17.61 -47.39 19.61
CA LYS A 15 16.32 -47.67 18.94
C LYS A 15 15.28 -48.13 19.97
N PRO A 16 14.02 -47.65 19.93
CA PRO A 16 12.97 -48.20 20.77
C PRO A 16 12.53 -49.59 20.28
N ALA A 17 12.45 -50.54 21.20
CA ALA A 17 12.00 -51.91 20.96
C ALA A 17 10.48 -51.97 20.80
N LEU A 18 10.02 -52.60 19.70
CA LEU A 18 8.63 -52.99 19.50
C LEU A 18 8.37 -54.30 20.25
N ASN A 19 7.70 -54.23 21.40
CA ASN A 19 7.09 -55.39 22.04
C ASN A 19 5.59 -55.38 21.72
N ALA A 20 5.17 -56.26 20.83
CA ALA A 20 3.77 -56.56 20.59
C ALA A 20 3.31 -57.64 21.58
N THR A 21 2.51 -57.25 22.57
CA THR A 21 1.69 -58.19 23.36
C THR A 21 0.23 -57.92 23.02
N ALA A 22 -0.40 -58.94 22.43
CA ALA A 22 -1.83 -58.93 22.14
C ALA A 22 -2.60 -59.00 23.46
N TYR A 23 -3.43 -57.99 23.71
CA TYR A 23 -4.48 -58.04 24.72
C TYR A 23 -5.82 -57.87 24.02
N ASP A 24 -6.63 -58.90 24.17
CA ASP A 24 -8.02 -59.00 23.74
C ASP A 24 -8.86 -58.06 24.62
N ILE A 25 -9.55 -57.08 24.00
CA ILE A 25 -10.40 -56.13 24.74
C ILE A 25 -11.74 -56.00 24.00
N THR A 26 -12.77 -56.61 24.59
CA THR A 26 -14.18 -56.43 24.23
C THR A 26 -14.61 -54.97 24.42
N PRO A 27 -15.38 -54.35 23.51
CA PRO A 27 -15.74 -52.95 23.61
C PRO A 27 -16.89 -52.73 24.61
N HIS A 28 -16.60 -52.10 25.74
CA HIS A 28 -17.62 -51.46 26.58
C HIS A 28 -18.00 -50.10 25.98
N HIS A 29 -19.29 -49.92 25.70
CA HIS A 29 -19.87 -48.67 25.24
C HIS A 29 -19.75 -47.60 26.34
N TYR A 30 -18.91 -46.58 26.13
CA TYR A 30 -18.93 -45.35 26.92
C TYR A 30 -19.78 -44.30 26.20
N HIS A 31 -20.85 -43.84 26.86
CA HIS A 31 -21.62 -42.69 26.41
C HIS A 31 -20.74 -41.43 26.56
N TYR A 32 -20.28 -40.88 25.43
CA TYR A 32 -19.70 -39.54 25.38
C TYR A 32 -20.84 -38.52 25.33
N THR A 33 -20.97 -37.69 26.37
CA THR A 33 -21.71 -36.44 26.32
C THR A 33 -20.95 -35.46 25.43
N HIS A 34 -21.57 -35.03 24.32
CA HIS A 34 -21.02 -33.94 23.49
C HIS A 34 -21.07 -32.64 24.30
N PHE A 35 -19.89 -32.15 24.68
CA PHE A 35 -19.70 -30.76 25.07
C PHE A 35 -19.54 -29.96 23.78
N GLU A 36 -20.57 -29.21 23.40
CA GLU A 36 -20.54 -28.35 22.22
C GLU A 36 -19.66 -27.12 22.55
N GLN A 37 -18.38 -27.22 22.21
CA GLN A 37 -17.43 -26.11 22.33
C GLN A 37 -17.73 -25.13 21.19
N SER A 38 -18.31 -23.98 21.53
CA SER A 38 -18.55 -22.89 20.60
C SER A 38 -17.22 -22.30 20.14
N ASP A 39 -16.63 -22.86 19.10
CA ASP A 39 -15.47 -22.28 18.41
C ASP A 39 -15.91 -21.02 17.65
N THR A 40 -15.91 -19.88 18.33
CA THR A 40 -15.86 -18.59 17.64
C THR A 40 -14.48 -18.47 17.01
N HIS A 41 -14.33 -18.94 15.78
CA HIS A 41 -13.23 -18.54 14.90
C HIS A 41 -13.33 -17.04 14.67
N SER A 42 -12.73 -16.26 15.57
CA SER A 42 -12.41 -14.85 15.29
C SER A 42 -11.38 -14.87 14.19
N THR A 43 -11.84 -14.74 12.95
CA THR A 43 -10.96 -14.51 11.81
C THR A 43 -10.25 -13.20 12.10
N PHE A 44 -8.96 -13.27 12.42
CA PHE A 44 -8.12 -12.09 12.60
C PHE A 44 -7.99 -11.38 11.25
N THR A 45 -8.95 -10.51 10.94
CA THR A 45 -8.91 -9.66 9.75
C THR A 45 -7.94 -8.53 10.06
N MET A 46 -6.76 -8.55 9.44
CA MET A 46 -5.84 -7.41 9.50
C MET A 46 -6.59 -6.16 9.06
N PRO A 47 -6.62 -5.08 9.87
CA PRO A 47 -7.25 -3.84 9.46
C PRO A 47 -6.42 -3.17 8.36
N ALA A 48 -7.09 -2.36 7.54
CA ALA A 48 -6.40 -1.49 6.58
C ALA A 48 -5.58 -0.42 7.32
N TYR A 49 -4.54 0.08 6.67
CA TYR A 49 -3.68 1.12 7.21
C TYR A 49 -4.25 2.48 6.83
N HIS A 50 -4.48 3.32 7.84
CA HIS A 50 -5.05 4.66 7.70
C HIS A 50 -3.97 5.73 7.68
N SER A 51 -4.35 6.92 7.22
CA SER A 51 -3.48 8.08 7.18
C SER A 51 -3.09 8.55 8.60
N VAL A 52 -1.83 8.85 8.83
CA VAL A 52 -1.34 9.50 10.07
C VAL A 52 -1.82 10.95 10.17
N PHE A 53 -2.16 11.58 9.04
CA PHE A 53 -2.68 12.95 8.99
C PHE A 53 -4.15 13.08 9.44
N LEU A 54 -4.78 12.03 9.96
CA LEU A 54 -6.18 12.08 10.43
C LEU A 54 -6.39 13.11 11.55
N ASP A 55 -5.38 13.31 12.39
CA ASP A 55 -5.44 14.20 13.56
C ASP A 55 -5.00 15.65 13.25
N GLU A 56 -4.67 15.96 11.99
CA GLU A 56 -4.25 17.32 11.60
C GLU A 56 -5.39 18.33 11.82
N PRO A 57 -5.18 19.35 12.68
CA PRO A 57 -6.21 20.32 12.97
C PRO A 57 -6.45 21.24 11.76
N LYS A 58 -7.72 21.59 11.52
CA LYS A 58 -8.13 22.59 10.51
C LYS A 58 -7.72 22.24 9.07
N GLN A 59 -7.86 20.98 8.68
CA GLN A 59 -7.72 20.56 7.28
C GLN A 59 -8.61 21.43 6.37
N GLN A 60 -8.00 22.02 5.34
CA GLN A 60 -8.76 22.66 4.27
C GLN A 60 -9.46 21.57 3.46
N LEU A 61 -10.78 21.68 3.29
CA LEU A 61 -11.58 20.68 2.61
C LEU A 61 -12.21 21.24 1.33
N ILE A 62 -12.35 20.38 0.33
CA ILE A 62 -13.30 20.56 -0.78
C ILE A 62 -14.20 19.34 -0.83
N GLY A 63 -15.51 19.55 -0.66
CA GLY A 63 -16.42 18.47 -0.25
C GLY A 63 -15.91 17.84 1.05
N ASN A 64 -15.58 16.55 1.00
CA ASN A 64 -14.94 15.82 2.10
C ASN A 64 -13.49 15.39 1.81
N PHE A 65 -12.86 15.95 0.77
CA PHE A 65 -11.47 15.69 0.40
C PHE A 65 -10.54 16.72 1.05
N ALA A 66 -9.48 16.29 1.73
CA ALA A 66 -8.50 17.21 2.34
C ALA A 66 -7.44 17.69 1.35
N LEU A 67 -7.19 19.00 1.36
CA LEU A 67 -6.07 19.64 0.67
C LEU A 67 -4.89 19.70 1.64
N LEU A 68 -4.26 18.54 1.87
CA LEU A 68 -3.13 18.41 2.78
C LEU A 68 -1.87 19.09 2.20
N PRO A 69 -1.00 19.70 3.03
CA PRO A 69 0.28 20.25 2.59
C PRO A 69 1.15 19.22 1.88
N LEU A 70 1.92 19.66 0.88
CA LEU A 70 2.78 18.80 0.07
C LEU A 70 4.20 19.35 0.03
N ARG A 71 5.20 18.45 0.07
CA ARG A 71 6.56 18.75 -0.34
C ARG A 71 6.62 18.70 -1.86
N THR A 72 6.45 19.85 -2.50
CA THR A 72 6.24 19.94 -3.95
C THR A 72 7.10 21.02 -4.60
N ARG A 73 7.51 20.79 -5.84
CA ARG A 73 8.00 21.84 -6.76
C ARG A 73 7.03 22.12 -7.89
N THR A 74 6.07 21.22 -8.08
CA THR A 74 4.95 21.38 -9.00
C THR A 74 4.05 22.52 -8.54
N ARG A 75 3.65 23.39 -9.47
CA ARG A 75 2.68 24.47 -9.19
C ARG A 75 1.31 23.88 -8.89
N GLY A 76 0.63 24.45 -7.90
CA GLY A 76 -0.72 24.05 -7.52
C GLY A 76 -1.13 24.69 -6.18
N PRO A 77 -2.34 24.39 -5.72
CA PRO A 77 -2.93 25.04 -4.54
C PRO A 77 -2.48 24.46 -3.20
N ALA A 78 -1.70 23.36 -3.18
CA ALA A 78 -1.21 22.79 -1.92
C ALA A 78 -0.32 23.78 -1.17
N GLN A 79 -0.51 23.87 0.15
CA GLN A 79 0.46 24.53 1.01
C GLN A 79 1.81 23.80 0.90
N GLN A 80 2.87 24.55 0.62
CA GLN A 80 4.19 23.96 0.39
C GLN A 80 4.89 23.67 1.71
N LEU A 81 5.35 22.43 1.87
CA LEU A 81 6.24 22.02 2.96
C LEU A 81 7.71 22.30 2.61
N PRO A 82 8.61 22.37 3.62
CA PRO A 82 10.03 22.50 3.39
C PRO A 82 10.61 21.39 2.48
N ALA A 83 11.70 21.70 1.80
CA ALA A 83 12.46 20.69 1.06
C ALA A 83 13.23 19.79 2.03
N LEU A 84 13.50 18.53 1.62
CA LEU A 84 14.30 17.63 2.44
C LEU A 84 15.71 18.15 2.66
N ALA A 85 16.18 18.00 3.90
CA ALA A 85 17.55 18.24 4.31
C ALA A 85 18.07 17.00 5.04
N GLY A 86 19.20 16.44 4.57
CA GLY A 86 19.87 15.32 5.24
C GLY A 86 19.19 13.95 5.16
N VAL A 87 18.01 13.85 4.52
CA VAL A 87 17.27 12.59 4.28
C VAL A 87 16.80 12.51 2.84
N THR A 88 16.51 11.28 2.37
CA THR A 88 15.92 11.05 1.05
C THR A 88 14.44 10.73 1.17
N GLU A 89 13.68 10.85 0.08
CA GLU A 89 12.28 10.42 0.04
C GLU A 89 12.07 8.90 0.25
N LEU A 90 13.14 8.10 0.20
CA LEU A 90 13.10 6.66 0.44
C LEU A 90 13.26 6.34 1.93
N ASP A 91 13.89 7.24 2.70
CA ASP A 91 14.31 7.03 4.09
C ASP A 91 13.62 7.99 5.07
N ILE A 92 12.67 8.79 4.60
CA ILE A 92 11.97 9.79 5.41
C ILE A 92 11.01 9.13 6.41
N GLU A 93 11.09 9.54 7.67
CA GLU A 93 10.20 9.08 8.74
C GLU A 93 8.95 9.96 8.88
N PRO A 94 7.80 9.40 9.34
CA PRO A 94 6.56 10.17 9.54
C PRO A 94 6.65 11.37 10.49
N SER A 95 7.65 11.39 11.38
CA SER A 95 7.90 12.48 12.33
C SER A 95 8.60 13.69 11.70
N ASN A 96 9.09 13.59 10.46
CA ASN A 96 9.82 14.65 9.79
C ASN A 96 8.87 15.77 9.32
N GLU A 97 9.25 17.04 9.48
CA GLU A 97 8.44 18.19 9.06
C GLU A 97 8.14 18.26 7.55
N SER A 98 8.94 17.55 6.75
CA SER A 98 8.80 17.45 5.29
C SER A 98 8.12 16.15 4.86
N TYR A 99 7.71 15.30 5.80
CA TYR A 99 6.91 14.10 5.53
C TYR A 99 5.50 14.53 5.16
N ASP A 100 5.01 13.98 4.06
CA ASP A 100 3.74 14.37 3.49
C ASP A 100 2.88 13.16 3.09
N PRO A 101 1.62 13.38 2.70
CA PRO A 101 0.70 12.29 2.36
C PRO A 101 1.16 11.44 1.17
N LEU A 102 2.04 11.93 0.30
CA LEU A 102 2.49 11.17 -0.88
C LEU A 102 3.58 10.15 -0.49
N ASP A 103 4.42 10.50 0.48
CA ASP A 103 5.35 9.55 1.10
C ASP A 103 4.58 8.42 1.80
N GLU A 104 3.50 8.78 2.50
CA GLU A 104 2.59 7.81 3.13
C GLU A 104 1.90 6.90 2.12
N VAL A 105 1.31 7.47 1.05
CA VAL A 105 0.67 6.69 -0.03
C VAL A 105 1.62 5.60 -0.54
N LEU A 106 2.88 5.94 -0.82
CA LEU A 106 3.86 4.99 -1.36
C LEU A 106 4.30 3.96 -0.31
N SER A 107 4.38 4.35 0.97
CA SER A 107 4.69 3.44 2.09
C SER A 107 3.57 2.41 2.30
N LEU A 108 2.32 2.86 2.31
CA LEU A 108 1.15 2.03 2.61
C LEU A 108 0.60 1.28 1.39
N PHE A 109 0.97 1.69 0.16
CA PHE A 109 0.44 1.15 -1.09
C PHE A 109 0.40 -0.38 -1.14
N ARG A 110 1.52 -1.05 -0.88
CA ARG A 110 1.63 -2.51 -1.04
C ARG A 110 0.71 -3.26 -0.10
N ALA A 111 0.63 -2.84 1.16
CA ALA A 111 -0.24 -3.46 2.15
C ALA A 111 -1.71 -3.15 1.85
N ASN A 112 -2.03 -1.89 1.58
CA ASN A 112 -3.41 -1.47 1.39
C ASN A 112 -4.05 -2.04 0.12
N THR A 113 -3.26 -2.25 -0.94
CA THR A 113 -3.75 -2.74 -2.24
C THR A 113 -4.46 -4.11 -2.17
N PHE A 114 -4.27 -4.88 -1.09
CA PHE A 114 -4.96 -6.16 -0.87
C PHE A 114 -6.39 -6.02 -0.32
N PHE A 115 -6.73 -4.88 0.29
CA PHE A 115 -8.05 -4.72 0.92
C PHE A 115 -9.16 -4.43 -0.09
N ARG A 116 -10.31 -5.09 0.14
CA ARG A 116 -11.54 -4.89 -0.62
C ARG A 116 -12.47 -3.87 0.03
N ASN A 117 -12.39 -3.74 1.35
CA ASN A 117 -13.14 -2.79 2.14
C ASN A 117 -12.15 -1.88 2.87
N PHE A 118 -12.47 -0.59 2.96
CA PHE A 118 -11.69 0.40 3.69
C PHE A 118 -12.68 1.33 4.38
N GLU A 119 -12.70 1.31 5.71
CA GLU A 119 -13.54 2.21 6.50
C GLU A 119 -12.88 3.60 6.52
N ILE A 120 -13.57 4.63 6.06
CA ILE A 120 -12.97 5.96 5.98
C ILE A 120 -13.10 6.65 7.34
N LYS A 121 -11.98 6.91 8.01
CA LYS A 121 -11.97 7.54 9.34
C LYS A 121 -11.97 9.07 9.27
N GLY A 122 -11.57 9.64 8.14
CA GLY A 122 -11.54 11.09 7.97
C GLY A 122 -11.17 11.54 6.56
N PRO A 123 -11.07 12.86 6.34
CA PRO A 123 -10.72 13.42 5.03
C PRO A 123 -9.33 13.01 4.53
N ALA A 124 -8.35 12.84 5.43
CA ALA A 124 -7.00 12.42 5.05
C ALA A 124 -6.95 11.01 4.44
N ASP A 125 -7.81 10.08 4.90
CA ASP A 125 -7.95 8.76 4.29
C ASP A 125 -8.43 8.84 2.83
N ARG A 126 -9.20 9.87 2.45
CA ARG A 126 -9.63 10.06 1.05
C ARG A 126 -8.48 10.47 0.14
N VAL A 127 -7.53 11.24 0.67
CA VAL A 127 -6.27 11.55 0.00
C VAL A 127 -5.45 10.27 -0.21
N LEU A 128 -5.33 9.45 0.84
CA LEU A 128 -4.65 8.15 0.80
C LEU A 128 -5.30 7.20 -0.22
N ILE A 129 -6.62 7.05 -0.19
CA ILE A 129 -7.39 6.19 -1.12
C ILE A 129 -7.13 6.63 -2.56
N TYR A 130 -7.28 7.92 -2.85
CA TYR A 130 -7.05 8.46 -4.19
C TYR A 130 -5.61 8.20 -4.65
N GLY A 131 -4.64 8.48 -3.78
CA GLY A 131 -3.22 8.25 -4.06
C GLY A 131 -2.91 6.79 -4.38
N ILE A 132 -3.46 5.83 -3.63
CA ILE A 132 -3.28 4.38 -3.89
C ILE A 132 -3.85 3.97 -5.24
N LEU A 133 -5.04 4.46 -5.60
CA LEU A 133 -5.63 4.16 -6.91
C LEU A 133 -4.78 4.75 -8.03
N TYR A 134 -4.29 5.97 -7.87
CA TYR A 134 -3.42 6.60 -8.86
C TYR A 134 -2.07 5.88 -8.99
N VAL A 135 -1.45 5.44 -7.89
CA VAL A 135 -0.22 4.61 -7.94
C VAL A 135 -0.47 3.32 -8.73
N SER A 136 -1.64 2.69 -8.57
CA SER A 136 -2.02 1.52 -9.37
C SER A 136 -2.10 1.86 -10.87
N GLU A 137 -2.74 2.98 -11.22
CA GLU A 137 -2.82 3.46 -12.61
C GLU A 137 -1.43 3.77 -13.19
N ALA A 138 -0.58 4.51 -12.46
CA ALA A 138 0.77 4.86 -12.86
C ALA A 138 1.65 3.60 -13.05
N LEU A 139 1.59 2.65 -12.11
CA LEU A 139 2.29 1.37 -12.25
C LEU A 139 1.85 0.63 -13.52
N SER A 140 0.57 0.67 -13.89
CA SER A 140 0.06 0.02 -15.11
C SER A 140 0.69 0.56 -16.40
N LYS A 141 1.26 1.77 -16.37
CA LYS A 141 1.95 2.38 -17.52
C LYS A 141 3.39 1.87 -17.69
N ILE A 142 3.98 1.27 -16.66
CA ILE A 142 5.37 0.79 -16.66
C ILE A 142 5.42 -0.66 -17.14
N LYS A 143 6.02 -0.95 -18.30
CA LYS A 143 6.14 -2.33 -18.78
C LYS A 143 7.41 -2.99 -18.23
N PRO A 144 7.42 -4.32 -18.01
CA PRO A 144 8.64 -5.05 -17.69
C PRO A 144 9.74 -4.77 -18.74
N GLY A 145 10.97 -4.54 -18.29
CA GLY A 145 12.12 -4.29 -19.17
C GLY A 145 12.19 -2.89 -19.79
N THR A 146 11.22 -2.01 -19.54
CA THR A 146 11.24 -0.63 -20.05
C THR A 146 12.25 0.23 -19.29
N SER A 147 12.99 1.08 -20.01
CA SER A 147 13.94 2.02 -19.41
C SER A 147 13.23 3.03 -18.51
N ARG A 148 13.94 3.58 -17.51
CA ARG A 148 13.40 4.66 -16.67
C ARG A 148 12.86 5.84 -17.49
N ARG A 149 13.57 6.24 -18.55
CA ARG A 149 13.19 7.36 -19.42
C ARG A 149 11.86 7.13 -20.13
N ASP A 150 11.64 5.93 -20.65
CA ASP A 150 10.41 5.61 -21.38
C ASP A 150 9.23 5.44 -20.42
N ALA A 151 9.48 4.86 -19.24
CA ALA A 151 8.49 4.80 -18.17
C ALA A 151 8.12 6.20 -17.66
N GLU A 152 9.10 7.10 -17.51
CA GLU A 152 8.87 8.49 -17.11
C GLU A 152 7.92 9.21 -18.06
N LYS A 153 8.15 9.08 -19.38
CA LYS A 153 7.22 9.62 -20.38
C LYS A 153 5.81 9.06 -20.22
N ALA A 154 5.67 7.74 -20.08
CA ALA A 154 4.38 7.08 -20.01
C ALA A 154 3.60 7.46 -18.73
N VAL A 155 4.28 7.51 -17.58
CA VAL A 155 3.68 7.83 -16.29
C VAL A 155 3.38 9.34 -16.18
N MET A 156 4.29 10.20 -16.63
CA MET A 156 4.05 11.65 -16.60
C MET A 156 2.93 12.08 -17.55
N ASN A 157 2.75 11.39 -18.68
CA ASN A 157 1.60 11.63 -19.55
C ASN A 157 0.26 11.39 -18.82
N SER A 158 0.15 10.34 -17.99
CA SER A 158 -1.06 10.14 -17.15
C SER A 158 -1.16 11.14 -15.99
N ALA A 159 -0.02 11.62 -15.49
CA ALA A 159 0.01 12.60 -14.41
C ALA A 159 -0.49 13.99 -14.84
N LEU A 160 -0.22 14.34 -16.10
CA LEU A 160 -0.53 15.63 -16.73
C LEU A 160 -1.87 15.65 -17.47
N ASP A 161 -2.55 14.52 -17.58
CA ASP A 161 -3.90 14.49 -18.16
C ASP A 161 -4.83 15.35 -17.30
N THR A 162 -5.55 16.28 -17.92
CA THR A 162 -6.49 17.20 -17.25
C THR A 162 -7.93 16.68 -17.31
N ASN A 163 -8.20 15.63 -18.08
CA ASN A 163 -9.55 15.07 -18.30
C ASN A 163 -9.93 13.98 -17.30
N PHE A 164 -9.16 13.80 -16.22
CA PHE A 164 -9.55 12.85 -15.18
C PHE A 164 -10.79 13.31 -14.43
N ALA A 165 -11.56 12.32 -13.97
CA ALA A 165 -12.76 12.54 -13.18
C ALA A 165 -12.41 12.93 -11.73
N ILE A 166 -13.14 13.90 -11.18
CA ILE A 166 -13.11 14.28 -9.76
C ILE A 166 -14.45 13.91 -9.09
N PRO A 167 -14.57 13.93 -7.74
CA PRO A 167 -15.84 13.71 -7.06
C PRO A 167 -16.99 14.52 -7.68
N GLY A 168 -18.11 13.85 -7.99
CA GLY A 168 -19.26 14.41 -8.70
C GLY A 168 -19.30 14.09 -10.19
N ASP A 169 -18.15 13.86 -10.83
CA ASP A 169 -18.11 13.49 -12.24
C ASP A 169 -18.62 12.05 -12.43
N ALA A 170 -19.37 11.78 -13.51
CA ALA A 170 -19.92 10.45 -13.79
C ALA A 170 -18.85 9.36 -13.90
N GLY A 171 -17.64 9.73 -14.33
CA GLY A 171 -16.49 8.82 -14.45
C GLY A 171 -15.77 8.52 -13.13
N PHE A 172 -16.08 9.22 -12.03
CA PHE A 172 -15.35 9.06 -10.78
C PHE A 172 -15.80 7.79 -10.01
N PRO A 173 -14.92 6.80 -9.82
CA PRO A 173 -15.30 5.45 -9.35
C PRO A 173 -15.71 5.38 -7.86
N LEU A 174 -15.47 6.45 -7.11
CA LEU A 174 -15.65 6.55 -5.65
C LEU A 174 -16.75 7.55 -5.24
N ASN A 175 -17.64 7.96 -6.14
CA ASN A 175 -18.70 8.94 -5.85
C ASN A 175 -19.57 8.62 -4.62
N GLN A 176 -19.73 7.33 -4.26
CA GLN A 176 -20.49 6.94 -3.07
C GLN A 176 -19.82 7.31 -1.74
N MET A 177 -18.52 7.61 -1.75
CA MET A 177 -17.70 7.83 -0.56
C MET A 177 -17.08 9.25 -0.52
N PHE A 178 -17.22 10.00 -1.61
CA PHE A 178 -16.63 11.32 -1.81
C PHE A 178 -17.74 12.31 -2.14
N GLU A 179 -17.70 13.46 -1.49
CA GLU A 179 -18.61 14.56 -1.77
C GLU A 179 -18.07 15.42 -2.91
N PRO A 180 -18.94 15.83 -3.85
CA PRO A 180 -18.53 16.72 -4.93
C PRO A 180 -18.14 18.10 -4.40
N PRO A 181 -17.26 18.83 -5.11
CA PRO A 181 -17.07 20.26 -4.91
C PRO A 181 -18.42 20.99 -4.96
N ARG A 182 -18.59 22.02 -4.13
CA ARG A 182 -19.86 22.76 -4.03
C ARG A 182 -20.15 23.58 -5.28
N ASP A 183 -19.11 24.11 -5.91
CA ASP A 183 -19.21 24.99 -7.06
C ASP A 183 -18.03 24.80 -8.03
N ARG A 184 -18.10 25.48 -9.18
CA ARG A 184 -17.10 25.37 -10.25
C ARG A 184 -15.71 25.84 -9.82
N ASN A 185 -15.62 26.76 -8.86
CA ASN A 185 -14.33 27.26 -8.38
C ASN A 185 -13.65 26.21 -7.51
N GLU A 186 -14.37 25.61 -6.55
CA GLU A 186 -13.85 24.49 -5.78
C GLU A 186 -13.48 23.30 -6.67
N ALA A 187 -14.28 23.02 -7.71
CA ALA A 187 -13.97 21.96 -8.66
C ALA A 187 -12.64 22.19 -9.39
N GLU A 188 -12.34 23.43 -9.76
CA GLU A 188 -11.07 23.79 -10.39
C GLU A 188 -9.90 23.67 -9.41
N VAL A 189 -10.05 24.18 -8.18
CA VAL A 189 -9.01 24.07 -7.15
C VAL A 189 -8.72 22.60 -6.82
N LEU A 190 -9.75 21.76 -6.68
CA LEU A 190 -9.58 20.33 -6.43
C LEU A 190 -8.87 19.63 -7.58
N ARG A 191 -9.23 19.95 -8.83
CA ARG A 191 -8.55 19.41 -10.02
C ARG A 191 -7.07 19.79 -10.03
N GLN A 192 -6.74 21.05 -9.72
CA GLN A 192 -5.35 21.50 -9.65
C GLN A 192 -4.57 20.81 -8.51
N TYR A 193 -5.18 20.66 -7.33
CA TYR A 193 -4.57 19.93 -6.19
C TYR A 193 -4.27 18.48 -6.57
N ILE A 194 -5.26 17.79 -7.14
CA ILE A 194 -5.11 16.40 -7.57
C ILE A 194 -4.05 16.25 -8.66
N MET A 195 -4.02 17.16 -9.64
CA MET A 195 -2.99 17.16 -10.69
C MET A 195 -1.58 17.38 -10.12
N GLN A 196 -1.46 18.21 -9.08
CA GLN A 196 -0.21 18.41 -8.34
C GLN A 196 0.22 17.12 -7.63
N MET A 197 -0.71 16.45 -6.92
CA MET A 197 -0.44 15.14 -6.29
C MET A 197 0.01 14.09 -7.32
N ARG A 198 -0.67 14.00 -8.46
CA ARG A 198 -0.37 13.01 -9.52
C ARG A 198 1.04 13.14 -10.05
N GLN A 199 1.50 14.37 -10.29
CA GLN A 199 2.85 14.65 -10.79
C GLN A 199 3.91 14.29 -9.75
N GLU A 200 3.74 14.72 -8.49
CA GLU A 200 4.69 14.42 -7.43
C GLU A 200 4.72 12.91 -7.10
N LEU A 201 3.57 12.23 -7.06
CA LEU A 201 3.51 10.77 -6.92
C LEU A 201 4.17 10.04 -8.08
N ALA A 202 3.99 10.50 -9.33
CA ALA A 202 4.62 9.90 -10.50
C ALA A 202 6.15 9.89 -10.38
N VAL A 203 6.74 11.04 -10.03
CA VAL A 203 8.19 11.19 -9.85
C VAL A 203 8.69 10.30 -8.71
N ARG A 204 8.06 10.37 -7.53
CA ARG A 204 8.46 9.58 -6.35
C ARG A 204 8.25 8.08 -6.54
N LEU A 205 7.24 7.68 -7.31
CA LEU A 205 7.03 6.28 -7.70
C LEU A 205 8.15 5.80 -8.61
N LEU A 206 8.53 6.57 -9.64
CA LEU A 206 9.61 6.19 -10.56
C LEU A 206 10.94 6.03 -9.83
N ASN A 207 11.24 6.90 -8.85
CA ASN A 207 12.40 6.76 -7.98
C ASN A 207 12.40 5.44 -7.19
N ARG A 208 11.24 5.00 -6.70
CA ARG A 208 11.07 3.72 -5.98
C ARG A 208 11.09 2.49 -6.90
N VAL A 209 10.54 2.60 -8.11
CA VAL A 209 10.46 1.50 -9.07
C VAL A 209 11.82 1.23 -9.71
N TYR A 210 12.60 2.29 -9.96
CA TYR A 210 13.93 2.24 -10.58
C TYR A 210 15.05 2.58 -9.59
N SER A 211 14.88 2.23 -8.30
CA SER A 211 15.91 2.46 -7.28
C SER A 211 17.15 1.57 -7.46
N ASP A 212 16.99 0.45 -8.16
CA ASP A 212 18.06 -0.49 -8.43
C ASP A 212 19.01 0.03 -9.54
N PRO A 213 20.35 -0.13 -9.39
CA PRO A 213 21.32 0.32 -10.38
C PRO A 213 21.21 -0.32 -11.78
N SER A 214 20.48 -1.43 -11.93
CA SER A 214 20.27 -2.08 -13.23
C SER A 214 19.52 -1.20 -14.25
N GLY A 215 18.83 -0.15 -13.78
CA GLY A 215 18.01 0.71 -14.64
C GLY A 215 16.72 0.03 -15.13
N LEU A 216 16.38 -1.13 -14.58
CA LEU A 216 15.15 -1.88 -14.87
C LEU A 216 14.11 -1.67 -13.76
N PRO A 217 12.81 -1.79 -14.09
CA PRO A 217 11.76 -1.61 -13.09
C PRO A 217 11.72 -2.81 -12.12
N SER A 218 11.55 -2.52 -10.85
CA SER A 218 11.46 -3.51 -9.78
C SER A 218 10.27 -4.45 -9.96
N LYS A 219 10.55 -5.75 -10.08
CA LYS A 219 9.52 -6.81 -10.15
C LYS A 219 8.58 -6.82 -8.94
N TRP A 220 9.06 -6.35 -7.78
CA TRP A 220 8.30 -6.28 -6.54
C TRP A 220 7.27 -5.14 -6.54
N TRP A 221 7.48 -4.11 -7.35
CA TRP A 221 6.47 -3.09 -7.61
C TRP A 221 5.53 -3.54 -8.72
N LEU A 222 6.06 -4.10 -9.81
CA LEU A 222 5.23 -4.51 -10.95
C LEU A 222 4.28 -5.67 -10.63
N SER A 223 4.55 -6.49 -9.61
CA SER A 223 3.63 -7.54 -9.16
C SER A 223 2.25 -7.02 -8.72
N PHE A 224 2.12 -5.72 -8.44
CA PHE A 224 0.88 -5.08 -8.01
C PHE A 224 0.03 -4.50 -9.15
N GLN A 225 0.52 -4.46 -10.39
CA GLN A 225 -0.16 -3.79 -11.53
C GLN A 225 -1.60 -4.27 -11.80
N LYS A 226 -1.90 -5.54 -11.50
CA LYS A 226 -3.22 -6.14 -11.74
C LYS A 226 -4.13 -6.11 -10.50
N ARG A 227 -3.63 -5.64 -9.36
CA ARG A 227 -4.40 -5.55 -8.12
C ARG A 227 -5.24 -4.28 -8.15
N LYS A 228 -6.42 -4.35 -7.54
CA LYS A 228 -7.36 -3.24 -7.45
C LYS A 228 -7.77 -3.06 -6.00
N PHE A 229 -7.18 -2.05 -5.36
CA PHE A 229 -7.60 -1.60 -4.04
C PHE A 229 -9.10 -1.27 -4.07
N MET A 230 -9.86 -1.77 -3.08
CA MET A 230 -11.32 -1.65 -3.01
C MET A 230 -12.09 -2.20 -4.23
N GLY A 231 -11.43 -2.96 -5.12
CA GLY A 231 -11.99 -3.34 -6.41
C GLY A 231 -12.19 -2.19 -7.40
N LYS A 232 -11.60 -1.02 -7.14
CA LYS A 232 -11.76 0.21 -7.94
C LYS A 232 -10.50 0.50 -8.77
N ALA A 233 -10.66 1.35 -9.78
CA ALA A 233 -9.60 1.91 -10.61
C ALA A 233 -10.06 3.29 -11.09
N LEU A 234 -9.13 4.24 -11.22
CA LEU A 234 -9.38 5.56 -11.81
C LEU A 234 -9.54 5.47 -13.33
#